data_AF-A0A0C9TT41-F1
#
_entry.id   AF-A0A0C9TT41-F1
#
_cell.length_a   1.000
_cell.length_b   1.000
_cell.length_c   1.000
_cell.angle_alpha   90.00
_cell.angle_beta   90.00
_cell.angle_gamma   90.00
#
_symmetry.space_group_name_H-M   'P 1'
#
loop_
_entity.id
_entity.type
_entity.pdbx_description
1 polymer ?
#
loop_
_entity_poly.entity_id
_entity_poly.type
_entity_poly.pdbx_seq_one_letter_code
_entity_poly.pdbx_strand_id
1 'polypeptide(L)'
;MRIRCSQGLRVSKYYGSFQERLPTDLGLGVFDADKAVSALIEHSRTLDERQYAYLQCAVLYTTMDGQRRVRTCNLALQVASLAGNVFRYADMDAVVCHLARDSIASLFSRRMAQVREDLTDKCSSILLGYRRNCAAATSPSQLIIPEAFRALPLYTLAITKSKPLKGRNVSADVRNYYVHKILSMSVRSTMQHLYPRLLALHDLEQNTALPDAATGQVSFPSLMRDSYMYMQGHGIYLIDNEEFVIFWVGSSVSPQLLGDLFGVDDILALDPNICSILPD
;
A
#
# COMPACT_ATOMS: atom_id res chain seq x y z
N MET A 1 11.64 -16.66 -11.30
CA MET A 1 11.44 -16.66 -9.83
C MET A 1 10.56 -17.83 -9.47
N ARG A 2 10.84 -18.51 -8.35
CA ARG A 2 10.03 -19.62 -7.85
C ARG A 2 9.91 -19.55 -6.33
N ILE A 3 8.71 -19.77 -5.81
CA ILE A 3 8.44 -19.89 -4.38
C ILE A 3 8.19 -21.36 -4.05
N ARG A 4 8.93 -21.88 -3.06
CA ARG A 4 8.76 -23.21 -2.48
C ARG A 4 8.26 -23.06 -1.05
N CYS A 5 7.50 -24.04 -0.61
CA CYS A 5 7.00 -24.10 0.75
C CYS A 5 7.23 -25.50 1.35
N SER A 6 7.31 -25.58 2.67
CA SER A 6 7.40 -26.84 3.40
C SER A 6 6.15 -27.70 3.21
N GLN A 7 6.22 -28.97 3.62
CA GLN A 7 5.08 -29.88 3.55
C GLN A 7 3.85 -29.30 4.27
N GLY A 8 2.66 -29.56 3.72
CA GLY A 8 1.40 -29.04 4.24
C GLY A 8 0.99 -27.69 3.63
N LEU A 9 1.88 -26.99 2.93
CA LEU A 9 1.57 -25.77 2.18
C LEU A 9 1.70 -25.99 0.67
N ARG A 10 0.98 -25.17 -0.11
CA ARG A 10 1.18 -25.03 -1.56
C ARG A 10 1.04 -23.57 -1.98
N VAL A 11 1.77 -23.18 -3.01
CA VAL A 11 1.50 -21.91 -3.70
C VAL A 11 0.33 -22.12 -4.65
N SER A 12 -0.75 -21.37 -4.44
CA SER A 12 -1.99 -21.46 -5.22
C SER A 12 -1.96 -20.55 -6.43
N LYS A 13 -1.56 -19.28 -6.23
CA LYS A 13 -1.60 -18.26 -7.28
C LYS A 13 -0.54 -17.19 -7.05
N TYR A 14 -0.10 -16.57 -8.13
CA TYR A 14 0.81 -15.42 -8.10
C TYR A 14 0.11 -14.17 -8.63
N TYR A 15 0.56 -13.01 -8.15
CA TYR A 15 0.08 -11.70 -8.57
C TYR A 15 1.24 -10.73 -8.72
N GLY A 16 1.35 -10.12 -9.88
CA GLY A 16 2.36 -9.11 -10.16
C GLY A 16 2.60 -8.94 -11.65
N SER A 17 3.63 -8.17 -12.00
CA SER A 17 4.03 -7.96 -13.40
C SER A 17 5.09 -8.98 -13.81
N PHE A 18 4.63 -10.13 -14.29
CA PHE A 18 5.47 -11.24 -14.78
C PHE A 18 4.72 -12.02 -15.87
N GLN A 19 5.44 -12.93 -16.53
CA GLN A 19 4.87 -13.92 -17.43
C GLN A 19 5.00 -15.31 -16.81
N GLU A 20 3.89 -16.04 -16.68
CA GLU A 20 3.94 -17.44 -16.26
C GLU A 20 4.49 -18.29 -17.41
N ARG A 21 5.64 -18.95 -17.20
CA ARG A 21 6.22 -19.88 -18.19
C ARG A 21 5.80 -21.31 -17.93
N LEU A 22 5.75 -21.67 -16.65
CA LEU A 22 5.23 -22.92 -16.11
C LEU A 22 4.41 -22.56 -14.87
N PRO A 23 3.48 -23.41 -14.41
CA PRO A 23 2.62 -23.12 -13.25
C PRO A 23 3.37 -22.75 -11.95
N THR A 24 4.67 -23.05 -11.86
CA THR A 24 5.49 -22.76 -10.67
C THR A 24 6.66 -21.82 -10.93
N ASP A 25 6.88 -21.41 -12.19
CA ASP A 25 8.03 -20.60 -12.59
C ASP A 25 7.60 -19.29 -13.25
N LEU A 26 7.91 -18.19 -12.56
CA LEU A 26 7.64 -16.84 -13.02
C LEU A 26 8.80 -16.32 -13.87
N GLY A 27 8.50 -15.97 -15.12
CA GLY A 27 9.39 -15.30 -16.05
C GLY A 27 9.32 -13.79 -15.88
N LEU A 28 10.47 -13.16 -15.68
CA LEU A 28 10.63 -11.71 -15.54
C LEU A 28 11.70 -11.29 -16.54
N GLY A 29 11.40 -10.30 -17.39
CA GLY A 29 12.40 -9.75 -18.32
C GLY A 29 13.47 -8.96 -17.58
N VAL A 30 13.02 -8.05 -16.71
CA VAL A 30 13.86 -7.25 -15.80
C VAL A 30 13.21 -7.26 -14.41
N PHE A 31 14.04 -7.32 -13.37
CA PHE A 31 13.59 -7.28 -11.98
C PHE A 31 14.49 -6.35 -11.18
N ASP A 32 13.98 -5.17 -10.85
CA ASP A 32 14.65 -4.14 -10.06
C ASP A 32 14.15 -4.11 -8.62
N ALA A 33 14.71 -3.21 -7.81
CA ALA A 33 14.44 -3.11 -6.38
C ALA A 33 13.00 -2.67 -6.04
N ASP A 34 12.30 -2.01 -6.98
CA ASP A 34 10.98 -1.41 -6.73
C ASP A 34 9.83 -2.38 -7.06
N LYS A 35 10.13 -3.44 -7.82
CA LYS A 35 9.17 -4.48 -8.19
C LYS A 35 8.96 -5.49 -7.08
N ALA A 36 7.70 -5.82 -6.82
CA ALA A 36 7.31 -6.85 -5.87
C ALA A 36 6.28 -7.83 -6.48
N VAL A 37 6.36 -9.10 -6.08
CA VAL A 37 5.42 -10.16 -6.47
C VAL A 37 4.71 -10.68 -5.22
N SER A 38 3.41 -10.95 -5.33
CA SER A 38 2.60 -11.53 -4.26
C SER A 38 2.24 -12.97 -4.62
N ALA A 39 2.16 -13.84 -3.62
CA ALA A 39 1.78 -15.24 -3.80
C ALA A 39 0.74 -15.63 -2.75
N LEU A 40 -0.33 -16.27 -3.20
CA LEU A 40 -1.35 -16.86 -2.35
C LEU A 40 -0.89 -18.26 -1.93
N ILE A 41 -0.80 -18.49 -0.62
CA ILE A 41 -0.42 -19.79 -0.04
C ILE A 41 -1.66 -20.44 0.57
N GLU A 42 -1.86 -21.72 0.29
CA GLU A 42 -2.97 -22.50 0.80
C GLU A 42 -2.48 -23.69 1.62
N HIS A 43 -3.31 -24.09 2.59
CA HIS A 43 -3.11 -25.33 3.32
C HIS A 43 -3.50 -26.52 2.43
N SER A 44 -2.55 -27.40 2.18
CA SER A 44 -2.81 -28.70 1.55
C SER A 44 -3.10 -29.78 2.59
N ARG A 45 -2.60 -29.61 3.82
CA ARG A 45 -2.81 -30.48 4.99
C ARG A 45 -2.73 -29.64 6.27
N THR A 46 -3.18 -30.18 7.39
CA THR A 46 -2.96 -29.58 8.72
C THR A 46 -1.46 -29.51 9.02
N LEU A 47 -1.01 -28.38 9.58
CA LEU A 47 0.39 -28.17 9.95
C LEU A 47 0.64 -28.60 11.40
N ASP A 48 1.85 -29.08 11.68
CA ASP A 48 2.29 -29.40 13.04
C ASP A 48 2.68 -28.12 13.78
N GLU A 49 1.97 -27.82 14.86
CA GLU A 49 2.17 -26.64 15.71
C GLU A 49 3.55 -26.60 16.38
N ARG A 50 4.22 -27.76 16.51
CA ARG A 50 5.55 -27.89 17.09
C ARG A 50 6.66 -27.58 16.09
N GLN A 51 6.32 -27.45 14.82
CA GLN A 51 7.27 -27.20 13.73
C GLN A 51 7.06 -25.81 13.14
N TYR A 52 8.10 -25.32 12.46
CA TYR A 52 7.99 -24.13 11.62
C TYR A 52 7.49 -24.51 10.23
N ALA A 53 6.67 -23.63 9.65
CA ALA A 53 6.43 -23.62 8.22
C ALA A 53 7.54 -22.82 7.53
N TYR A 54 8.06 -23.33 6.43
CA TYR A 54 9.15 -22.68 5.70
C TYR A 54 8.69 -22.20 4.33
N LEU A 55 9.10 -20.99 3.97
CA LEU A 55 8.96 -20.44 2.63
C LEU A 55 10.35 -20.14 2.09
N GLN A 56 10.61 -20.52 0.84
CA GLN A 56 11.84 -20.16 0.14
C GLN A 56 11.49 -19.55 -1.20
N CYS A 57 11.90 -18.30 -1.40
CA CYS A 57 11.89 -17.65 -2.71
C CYS A 57 13.28 -17.78 -3.33
N ALA A 58 13.35 -18.28 -4.57
CA ALA A 58 14.57 -18.34 -5.36
C ALA A 58 14.40 -17.56 -6.67
N VAL A 59 15.34 -16.66 -6.94
CA VAL A 59 15.43 -15.88 -8.18
C VAL A 59 16.74 -16.21 -8.86
N LEU A 60 16.66 -16.92 -9.98
CA LEU A 60 17.78 -17.13 -10.90
C LEU A 60 17.78 -15.99 -11.92
N TYR A 61 18.87 -15.23 -12.00
CA TYR A 61 18.98 -14.04 -12.84
C TYR A 61 20.40 -13.85 -13.37
N THR A 62 20.55 -12.93 -14.31
CA THR A 62 21.84 -12.49 -14.85
C THR A 62 22.07 -11.05 -14.41
N THR A 63 23.24 -10.73 -13.85
CA THR A 63 23.59 -9.35 -13.46
C THR A 63 23.92 -8.50 -14.68
N MET A 64 24.02 -7.18 -14.49
CA MET A 64 24.48 -6.26 -15.55
C MET A 64 25.91 -6.61 -16.03
N ASP A 65 26.74 -7.16 -15.14
CA ASP A 65 28.09 -7.64 -15.48
C ASP A 65 28.11 -9.02 -16.18
N GLY A 66 26.94 -9.55 -16.60
CA GLY A 66 26.83 -10.82 -17.29
C GLY A 66 26.95 -12.08 -16.40
N GLN A 67 26.96 -11.93 -15.08
CA GLN A 67 27.12 -13.08 -14.17
C GLN A 67 25.79 -13.78 -13.91
N ARG A 68 25.75 -15.10 -14.04
CA ARG A 68 24.60 -15.90 -13.64
C ARG A 68 24.60 -16.10 -12.13
N ARG A 69 23.56 -15.60 -11.44
CA ARG A 69 23.45 -15.68 -9.98
C ARG A 69 22.09 -16.24 -9.56
N VAL A 70 22.05 -16.83 -8.37
CA VAL A 70 20.82 -17.20 -7.68
C VAL A 70 20.75 -16.40 -6.39
N ARG A 71 19.64 -15.67 -6.18
CA ARG A 71 19.31 -15.06 -4.89
C ARG A 71 18.22 -15.89 -4.22
N THR A 72 18.43 -16.24 -2.96
CA THR A 72 17.45 -16.97 -2.14
C THR A 72 17.05 -16.16 -0.92
N CYS A 73 15.75 -16.05 -0.65
CA CYS A 73 15.21 -15.61 0.63
C CYS A 73 14.52 -16.78 1.31
N ASN A 74 14.90 -17.07 2.54
CA ASN A 74 14.33 -18.14 3.36
C ASN A 74 13.59 -17.50 4.54
N LEU A 75 12.38 -17.95 4.80
CA LEU A 75 11.54 -17.47 5.90
C LEU A 75 10.98 -18.67 6.67
N ALA A 76 11.16 -18.66 7.99
CA ALA A 76 10.55 -19.62 8.90
C ALA A 76 9.40 -18.93 9.65
N LEU A 77 8.22 -19.55 9.66
CA LEU A 77 7.00 -19.02 10.26
C LEU A 77 6.52 -19.98 11.34
N GLN A 78 6.26 -19.47 12.53
CA GLN A 78 5.70 -20.26 13.61
C GLN A 78 4.26 -20.67 13.24
N VAL A 79 3.96 -21.97 13.32
CA VAL A 79 2.60 -22.47 13.14
C VAL A 79 1.77 -22.10 14.36
N ALA A 80 0.62 -21.46 14.14
CA ALA A 80 -0.29 -21.03 15.20
C ALA A 80 -1.59 -21.84 15.15
N SER A 81 -2.09 -22.25 16.31
CA SER A 81 -3.36 -22.97 16.47
C SER A 81 -4.51 -22.15 17.03
N LEU A 82 -4.18 -21.06 17.72
CA LEU A 82 -5.18 -20.12 18.21
C LEU A 82 -5.40 -19.01 17.19
N ALA A 83 -6.67 -18.79 16.81
CA ALA A 83 -7.04 -17.73 15.88
C ALA A 83 -6.54 -16.34 16.36
N GLY A 84 -6.54 -16.09 17.67
CA GLY A 84 -6.01 -14.84 18.24
C GLY A 84 -4.54 -14.58 17.90
N ASN A 85 -3.72 -15.63 17.81
CA ASN A 85 -2.32 -15.50 17.40
C ASN A 85 -2.20 -15.18 15.91
N VAL A 86 -3.06 -15.77 15.07
CA VAL A 86 -3.10 -15.46 13.63
C VAL A 86 -3.40 -13.97 13.41
N PHE A 87 -4.39 -13.42 14.11
CA PHE A 87 -4.71 -11.99 14.03
C PHE A 87 -3.62 -11.10 14.63
N ARG A 88 -3.02 -11.50 15.76
CA ARG A 88 -1.97 -10.71 16.42
C ARG A 88 -0.73 -10.53 15.55
N TYR A 89 -0.32 -11.57 14.82
CA TYR A 89 0.88 -11.56 14.00
C TYR A 89 0.60 -11.23 12.52
N ALA A 90 -0.63 -10.83 12.18
CA ALA A 90 -0.97 -10.45 10.83
C ALA A 90 -0.29 -9.14 10.43
N ASP A 91 0.26 -9.11 9.22
CA ASP A 91 0.77 -7.90 8.58
C ASP A 91 -0.33 -7.30 7.69
N MET A 92 -0.90 -6.18 8.13
CA MET A 92 -1.97 -5.50 7.40
C MET A 92 -1.49 -4.96 6.05
N ASP A 93 -0.29 -4.43 5.96
CA ASP A 93 0.22 -3.79 4.75
C ASP A 93 0.39 -4.84 3.65
N ALA A 94 0.93 -6.01 4.00
CA ALA A 94 1.03 -7.15 3.10
C ALA A 94 -0.37 -7.64 2.63
N VAL A 95 -1.35 -7.71 3.54
CA VAL A 95 -2.72 -8.11 3.22
C VAL A 95 -3.41 -7.08 2.31
N VAL A 96 -3.27 -5.79 2.59
CA VAL A 96 -3.82 -4.69 1.78
C VAL A 96 -3.22 -4.73 0.37
N CYS A 97 -1.90 -4.86 0.26
CA CYS A 97 -1.22 -4.98 -1.03
C CYS A 97 -1.72 -6.21 -1.81
N HIS A 98 -1.88 -7.35 -1.14
CA HIS A 98 -2.42 -8.56 -1.76
C HIS A 98 -3.86 -8.37 -2.25
N LEU A 99 -4.75 -7.82 -1.41
CA LEU A 99 -6.14 -7.55 -1.76
C LEU A 99 -6.24 -6.61 -2.96
N ALA A 100 -5.41 -5.56 -3.01
CA ALA A 100 -5.37 -4.64 -4.15
C ALA A 100 -5.02 -5.38 -5.46
N ARG A 101 -3.96 -6.20 -5.44
CA ARG A 101 -3.53 -6.96 -6.62
C ARG A 101 -4.51 -8.04 -7.04
N ASP A 102 -5.13 -8.73 -6.09
CA ASP A 102 -6.15 -9.75 -6.37
C ASP A 102 -7.42 -9.14 -6.99
N SER A 103 -7.90 -8.02 -6.43
CA SER A 103 -9.02 -7.28 -7.00
C SER A 103 -8.70 -6.75 -8.40
N ILE A 104 -7.51 -6.19 -8.61
CA ILE A 104 -7.09 -5.68 -9.93
C ILE A 104 -6.96 -6.83 -10.94
N ALA A 105 -6.34 -7.96 -10.56
CA ALA A 105 -6.25 -9.12 -11.43
C ALA A 105 -7.62 -9.70 -11.81
N SER A 106 -8.62 -9.56 -10.93
CA SER A 106 -9.99 -10.00 -11.19
C SER A 106 -10.72 -9.12 -12.22
N LEU A 107 -10.26 -7.90 -12.50
CA LEU A 107 -10.87 -7.01 -13.51
C LEU A 107 -10.75 -7.55 -14.94
N PHE A 108 -9.77 -8.43 -15.20
CA PHE A 108 -9.59 -9.02 -16.53
C PHE A 108 -10.66 -10.06 -16.88
N SER A 109 -11.40 -10.57 -15.89
CA SER A 109 -12.39 -11.64 -16.10
C SER A 109 -13.77 -11.34 -15.49
N ARG A 110 -13.91 -10.32 -14.66
CA ARG A 110 -15.15 -10.01 -13.92
C ARG A 110 -15.54 -8.54 -14.05
N ARG A 111 -16.83 -8.26 -13.82
CA ARG A 111 -17.33 -6.88 -13.83
C ARG A 111 -16.82 -6.12 -12.61
N MET A 112 -16.40 -4.87 -12.81
CA MET A 112 -15.86 -4.01 -11.76
C MET A 112 -16.79 -3.88 -10.54
N ALA A 113 -18.10 -3.80 -10.75
CA ALA A 113 -19.07 -3.73 -9.65
C ALA A 113 -18.96 -4.94 -8.70
N GLN A 114 -18.87 -6.15 -9.25
CA GLN A 114 -18.69 -7.39 -8.49
C GLN A 114 -17.33 -7.41 -7.78
N VAL A 115 -16.26 -6.99 -8.45
CA VAL A 115 -14.92 -6.94 -7.83
C VAL A 115 -14.88 -6.02 -6.60
N ARG A 116 -15.62 -4.90 -6.64
CA ARG A 116 -15.71 -3.96 -5.49
C ARG A 116 -16.53 -4.53 -4.34
N GLU A 117 -17.63 -5.22 -4.66
CA GLU A 117 -18.47 -5.92 -3.68
C GLU A 117 -17.66 -7.02 -2.98
N ASP A 118 -17.03 -7.91 -3.76
CA ASP A 118 -16.13 -8.96 -3.26
C ASP A 118 -15.02 -8.42 -2.34
N LEU A 119 -14.41 -7.28 -2.68
CA LEU A 119 -13.38 -6.66 -1.85
C LEU A 119 -13.96 -6.21 -0.50
N THR A 120 -15.16 -5.65 -0.50
CA THR A 120 -15.88 -5.24 0.71
C THR A 120 -16.27 -6.46 1.55
N ASP A 121 -16.70 -7.54 0.91
CA ASP A 121 -17.06 -8.80 1.56
C ASP A 121 -15.85 -9.49 2.18
N LYS A 122 -14.68 -9.46 1.52
CA LYS A 122 -13.42 -9.96 2.07
C LYS A 122 -13.02 -9.20 3.34
N CYS A 123 -13.06 -7.86 3.31
CA CYS A 123 -12.81 -7.04 4.49
C CYS A 123 -13.78 -7.41 5.63
N SER A 124 -15.08 -7.49 5.33
CA SER A 124 -16.11 -7.84 6.31
C SER A 124 -15.92 -9.25 6.89
N SER A 125 -15.51 -10.20 6.05
CA SER A 125 -15.25 -11.59 6.44
C SER A 125 -14.06 -11.72 7.39
N ILE A 126 -12.98 -10.94 7.16
CA ILE A 126 -11.82 -10.90 8.06
C ILE A 126 -12.24 -10.41 9.46
N LEU A 127 -12.99 -9.30 9.52
CA LEU A 127 -13.46 -8.72 10.79
C LEU A 127 -14.48 -9.62 11.49
N LEU A 128 -15.40 -10.23 10.73
CA LEU A 128 -16.35 -11.20 11.25
C LEU A 128 -15.63 -12.43 11.82
N GLY A 129 -14.56 -12.89 11.16
CA GLY A 129 -13.70 -13.96 11.64
C GLY A 129 -13.08 -13.63 13.00
N TYR A 130 -12.56 -12.41 13.19
CA TYR A 130 -12.05 -11.95 14.48
C TYR A 130 -13.13 -11.91 15.55
N ARG A 131 -14.29 -11.31 15.24
CA ARG A 131 -15.41 -11.22 16.18
C ARG A 131 -15.86 -12.60 16.67
N ARG A 132 -16.02 -13.56 15.75
CA ARG A 132 -16.49 -14.91 16.08
C ARG A 132 -15.47 -15.71 16.90
N ASN A 133 -14.19 -15.63 16.57
CA ASN A 133 -13.18 -16.52 17.14
C ASN A 133 -12.37 -15.90 18.29
N CYS A 134 -12.38 -14.58 18.46
CA CYS A 134 -11.53 -13.89 19.43
C CYS A 134 -12.28 -12.91 20.34
N ALA A 135 -13.47 -12.42 19.94
CA ALA A 135 -14.20 -11.38 20.66
C ALA A 135 -15.70 -11.68 20.80
N ALA A 136 -16.07 -12.96 20.95
CA ALA A 136 -17.46 -13.41 20.92
C ALA A 136 -18.35 -12.80 22.03
N ALA A 137 -17.75 -12.45 23.18
CA ALA A 137 -18.47 -11.89 24.34
C ALA A 137 -18.81 -10.39 24.24
N THR A 138 -18.42 -9.72 23.14
CA THR A 138 -18.65 -8.27 22.96
C THR A 138 -20.06 -7.95 22.49
N SER A 139 -20.56 -6.75 22.82
CA SER A 139 -21.90 -6.31 22.40
C SER A 139 -22.09 -6.37 20.87
N PRO A 140 -23.26 -6.82 20.36
CA PRO A 140 -23.59 -6.77 18.93
C PRO A 140 -23.60 -5.36 18.33
N SER A 141 -23.80 -4.32 19.15
CA SER A 141 -23.82 -2.93 18.69
C SER A 141 -22.43 -2.34 18.40
N GLN A 142 -21.36 -3.06 18.71
CA GLN A 142 -19.99 -2.59 18.55
C GLN A 142 -19.30 -3.29 17.37
N LEU A 143 -18.66 -2.49 16.51
CA LEU A 143 -17.71 -3.02 15.54
C LEU A 143 -16.37 -3.27 16.24
N ILE A 144 -15.97 -4.53 16.33
CA ILE A 144 -14.71 -4.93 16.94
C ILE A 144 -13.68 -5.20 15.85
N ILE A 145 -12.54 -4.51 15.92
CA ILE A 145 -11.45 -4.62 14.96
C ILE A 145 -10.19 -5.05 15.73
N PRO A 146 -9.43 -6.07 15.27
CA PRO A 146 -8.15 -6.40 15.87
C PRO A 146 -7.12 -5.31 15.60
N GLU A 147 -6.21 -5.07 16.55
CA GLU A 147 -5.19 -4.02 16.43
C GLU A 147 -4.38 -4.13 15.13
N ALA A 148 -4.00 -5.36 14.74
CA ALA A 148 -3.27 -5.61 13.51
C ALA A 148 -4.00 -5.10 12.26
N PHE A 149 -5.34 -5.11 12.23
CA PHE A 149 -6.15 -4.65 11.10
C PHE A 149 -6.92 -3.36 11.39
N ARG A 150 -6.47 -2.53 12.34
CA ARG A 150 -7.16 -1.30 12.74
C ARG A 150 -7.52 -0.36 11.59
N ALA A 151 -6.70 -0.33 10.54
CA ALA A 151 -6.92 0.49 9.35
C ALA A 151 -7.36 -0.29 8.10
N LEU A 152 -7.67 -1.59 8.22
CA LEU A 152 -8.07 -2.41 7.07
C LEU A 152 -9.33 -1.87 6.35
N PRO A 153 -10.40 -1.42 7.04
CA PRO A 153 -11.55 -0.83 6.36
C PRO A 153 -11.20 0.45 5.59
N LEU A 154 -10.32 1.27 6.14
CA LEU A 154 -9.83 2.50 5.51
C LEU A 154 -9.11 2.19 4.20
N TYR A 155 -8.16 1.24 4.23
CA TYR A 155 -7.43 0.84 3.03
C TYR A 155 -8.30 0.09 2.02
N THR A 156 -9.29 -0.68 2.47
CA THR A 156 -10.30 -1.29 1.58
C THR A 156 -11.05 -0.22 0.80
N LEU A 157 -11.49 0.85 1.49
CA LEU A 157 -12.10 2.00 0.84
C LEU A 157 -11.13 2.70 -0.12
N ALA A 158 -9.87 2.90 0.29
CA ALA A 158 -8.83 3.50 -0.56
C ALA A 158 -8.64 2.72 -1.87
N ILE A 159 -8.56 1.38 -1.80
CA ILE A 159 -8.48 0.51 -2.98
C ILE A 159 -9.67 0.74 -3.90
N THR A 160 -10.91 0.82 -3.39
CA THR A 160 -12.10 1.07 -4.24
C THR A 160 -12.12 2.48 -4.87
N LYS A 161 -11.41 3.45 -4.26
CA LYS A 161 -11.27 4.82 -4.79
C LYS A 161 -10.10 4.97 -5.77
N SER A 162 -9.17 4.00 -5.78
CA SER A 162 -8.01 3.98 -6.68
C SER A 162 -8.43 3.91 -8.16
N LYS A 163 -7.61 4.45 -9.07
CA LYS A 163 -7.93 4.58 -10.50
C LYS A 163 -8.33 3.25 -11.17
N PRO A 164 -7.76 2.08 -10.83
CA PRO A 164 -8.19 0.80 -11.39
C PRO A 164 -9.65 0.43 -11.07
N LEU A 165 -10.10 0.70 -9.84
CA LEU A 165 -11.39 0.23 -9.30
C LEU A 165 -12.42 1.35 -9.11
N LYS A 166 -12.05 2.60 -9.36
CA LYS A 166 -12.95 3.75 -9.29
C LYS A 166 -14.09 3.57 -10.30
N GLY A 167 -15.33 3.49 -9.79
CA GLY A 167 -16.54 3.32 -10.60
C GLY A 167 -16.98 4.56 -11.40
N ARG A 168 -16.24 5.68 -11.33
CA ARG A 168 -16.50 6.89 -12.13
C ARG A 168 -15.67 6.86 -13.43
N ASN A 169 -15.89 7.83 -14.32
CA ASN A 169 -15.10 7.97 -15.53
C ASN A 169 -13.60 8.14 -15.22
N VAL A 170 -12.82 7.18 -15.72
CA VAL A 170 -11.36 7.18 -15.80
C VAL A 170 -11.05 6.73 -17.22
N SER A 171 -10.20 7.46 -17.95
CA SER A 171 -9.81 7.06 -19.31
C SER A 171 -9.14 5.69 -19.30
N ALA A 172 -9.27 4.96 -20.41
CA ALA A 172 -8.73 3.61 -20.53
C ALA A 172 -7.22 3.57 -20.26
N ASP A 173 -6.46 4.52 -20.82
CA ASP A 173 -5.00 4.60 -20.67
C ASP A 173 -4.60 4.84 -19.22
N VAL A 174 -5.24 5.81 -18.54
CA VAL A 174 -4.97 6.10 -17.12
C VAL A 174 -5.30 4.87 -16.27
N ARG A 175 -6.43 4.20 -16.53
CA ARG A 175 -6.79 2.99 -15.80
C ARG A 175 -5.74 1.90 -16.00
N ASN A 176 -5.34 1.65 -17.24
CA ASN A 176 -4.38 0.60 -17.57
C ASN A 176 -2.99 0.89 -16.98
N TYR A 177 -2.54 2.14 -17.05
CA TYR A 177 -1.30 2.58 -16.41
C TYR A 177 -1.28 2.24 -14.91
N TYR A 178 -2.33 2.60 -14.18
CA TYR A 178 -2.41 2.33 -12.74
C TYR A 178 -2.58 0.84 -12.41
N VAL A 179 -3.24 0.06 -13.27
CA VAL A 179 -3.30 -1.40 -13.15
C VAL A 179 -1.88 -1.98 -13.16
N HIS A 180 -1.08 -1.65 -14.18
CA HIS A 180 0.29 -2.15 -14.28
C HIS A 180 1.20 -1.65 -13.16
N LYS A 181 1.03 -0.40 -12.74
CA LYS A 181 1.78 0.20 -11.65
C LYS A 181 1.53 -0.53 -10.33
N ILE A 182 0.28 -0.64 -9.88
CA ILE A 182 -0.07 -1.28 -8.59
C ILE A 182 0.27 -2.77 -8.57
N LEU A 183 0.16 -3.47 -9.72
CA LEU A 183 0.62 -4.86 -9.82
C LEU A 183 2.14 -5.01 -9.58
N SER A 184 2.93 -3.95 -9.79
CA SER A 184 4.38 -3.99 -9.65
C SER A 184 4.90 -3.38 -8.35
N MET A 185 4.22 -2.38 -7.78
CA MET A 185 4.68 -1.58 -6.63
C MET A 185 5.06 -2.42 -5.41
N SER A 186 6.09 -1.99 -4.68
CA SER A 186 6.43 -2.52 -3.35
C SER A 186 5.24 -2.41 -2.36
N VAL A 187 5.29 -3.14 -1.24
CA VAL A 187 4.27 -3.02 -0.18
C VAL A 187 4.20 -1.58 0.32
N ARG A 188 5.35 -0.99 0.67
CA ARG A 188 5.47 0.41 1.11
C ARG A 188 4.82 1.37 0.11
N SER A 189 5.23 1.29 -1.15
CA SER A 189 4.70 2.18 -2.19
C SER A 189 3.21 1.98 -2.40
N THR A 190 2.72 0.74 -2.32
CA THR A 190 1.27 0.46 -2.40
C THR A 190 0.51 1.18 -1.27
N MET A 191 1.03 1.15 -0.04
CA MET A 191 0.40 1.82 1.10
C MET A 191 0.37 3.34 0.92
N GLN A 192 1.50 3.95 0.53
CA GLN A 192 1.58 5.40 0.29
C GLN A 192 0.75 5.86 -0.91
N HIS A 193 0.62 5.02 -1.94
CA HIS A 193 -0.23 5.31 -3.08
C HIS A 193 -1.73 5.30 -2.73
N LEU A 194 -2.13 4.37 -1.85
CA LEU A 194 -3.52 4.23 -1.44
C LEU A 194 -3.93 5.30 -0.42
N TYR A 195 -3.04 5.61 0.52
CA TYR A 195 -3.25 6.62 1.55
C TYR A 195 -2.03 7.56 1.58
N PRO A 196 -2.05 8.66 0.82
CA PRO A 196 -0.92 9.57 0.71
C PRO A 196 -0.58 10.28 2.01
N ARG A 197 0.60 10.90 2.04
CA ARG A 197 1.05 11.73 3.15
C ARG A 197 0.52 13.14 2.94
N LEU A 198 -0.28 13.64 3.87
CA LEU A 198 -0.78 15.01 3.89
C LEU A 198 -0.13 15.78 5.05
N LEU A 199 0.51 16.91 4.75
CA LEU A 199 1.24 17.75 5.70
C LEU A 199 0.66 19.16 5.72
N ALA A 200 0.50 19.76 6.90
CA ALA A 200 0.23 21.20 7.05
C ALA A 200 1.56 21.95 6.98
N LEU A 201 1.70 22.85 6.00
CA LEU A 201 2.89 23.70 5.89
C LEU A 201 2.74 25.04 6.61
N HIS A 202 1.50 25.45 6.86
CA HIS A 202 1.16 26.74 7.49
C HIS A 202 1.31 26.76 9.01
N ASP A 203 1.45 25.58 9.64
CA ASP A 203 1.54 25.40 11.10
C ASP A 203 2.79 24.61 11.47
N LEU A 204 3.91 24.92 10.81
CA LEU A 204 5.20 24.32 11.11
C LEU A 204 5.87 25.04 12.28
N GLU A 205 6.39 24.28 13.23
CA GLU A 205 7.25 24.85 14.27
C GLU A 205 8.57 25.34 13.66
N GLN A 206 9.17 26.38 14.24
CA GLN A 206 10.39 27.03 13.71
C GLN A 206 11.56 26.07 13.46
N ASN A 207 11.66 24.96 14.21
CA ASN A 207 12.73 23.98 14.09
C ASN A 207 12.33 22.75 13.25
N THR A 208 11.10 22.69 12.75
CA THR A 208 10.64 21.58 11.89
C THR A 208 11.28 21.69 10.51
N ALA A 209 11.63 20.54 9.91
CA ALA A 209 12.29 20.43 8.61
C ALA A 209 13.65 21.13 8.52
N LEU A 210 14.26 21.48 9.66
CA LEU A 210 15.63 21.96 9.77
C LEU A 210 16.53 20.90 10.40
N PRO A 211 17.83 20.82 10.03
CA PRO A 211 18.76 19.92 10.67
C PRO A 211 19.01 20.37 12.12
N ASP A 212 18.85 19.45 13.06
CA ASP A 212 19.19 19.66 14.45
C ASP A 212 20.69 19.97 14.58
N ALA A 213 21.03 21.05 15.29
CA ALA A 213 22.41 21.55 15.36
C ALA A 213 23.38 20.60 16.06
N ALA A 214 22.89 19.68 16.91
CA ALA A 214 23.72 18.75 17.66
C ALA A 214 23.86 17.38 16.97
N THR A 215 22.80 16.91 16.31
CA THR A 215 22.71 15.55 15.75
C THR A 215 22.73 15.53 14.21
N GLY A 216 22.48 16.66 13.56
CA GLY A 216 22.31 16.76 12.11
C GLY A 216 21.04 16.10 11.57
N GLN A 217 20.15 15.61 12.43
CA GLN A 217 18.92 14.95 12.01
C GLN A 217 17.83 15.98 11.71
N VAL A 218 17.06 15.75 10.65
CA VAL A 218 15.93 16.59 10.27
C VAL A 218 14.65 16.00 10.85
N SER A 219 13.93 16.81 11.63
CA SER A 219 12.58 16.46 12.09
C SER A 219 11.57 16.70 10.98
N PHE A 220 10.79 15.67 10.62
CA PHE A 220 9.71 15.83 9.65
C PHE A 220 8.41 16.29 10.34
N PRO A 221 7.59 17.12 9.67
CA PRO A 221 6.30 17.51 10.23
C PRO A 221 5.40 16.31 10.46
N SER A 222 4.50 16.43 11.45
CA SER A 222 3.49 15.40 11.67
C SER A 222 2.53 15.30 10.49
N LEU A 223 2.12 14.07 10.17
CA LEU A 223 1.14 13.80 9.12
C LEU A 223 -0.27 14.02 9.65
N MET A 224 -1.15 14.58 8.81
CA MET A 224 -2.58 14.67 9.11
C MET A 224 -3.39 13.60 8.37
N ARG A 225 -4.67 13.52 8.71
CA ARG A 225 -5.61 12.60 8.05
C ARG A 225 -6.10 13.16 6.71
N ASP A 226 -6.27 12.29 5.73
CA ASP A 226 -6.70 12.61 4.36
C ASP A 226 -8.20 12.93 4.28
N SER A 227 -8.58 14.06 4.86
CA SER A 227 -9.95 14.57 4.80
C SER A 227 -9.96 16.08 4.82
N TYR A 228 -10.77 16.65 3.93
CA TYR A 228 -11.05 18.08 3.89
C TYR A 228 -11.57 18.62 5.23
N MET A 229 -12.16 17.79 6.08
CA MET A 229 -12.61 18.19 7.43
C MET A 229 -11.48 18.70 8.33
N TYR A 230 -10.24 18.31 8.07
CA TYR A 230 -9.06 18.77 8.82
C TYR A 230 -8.33 19.92 8.14
N MET A 231 -8.81 20.35 6.96
CA MET A 231 -8.23 21.44 6.21
C MET A 231 -8.94 22.77 6.53
N GLN A 232 -8.19 23.85 6.49
CA GLN A 232 -8.62 25.20 6.82
C GLN A 232 -8.46 26.10 5.60
N GLY A 233 -9.36 27.07 5.44
CA GLY A 233 -9.35 27.98 4.29
C GLY A 233 -8.11 28.86 4.18
N HIS A 234 -7.37 29.05 5.27
CA HIS A 234 -6.12 29.83 5.31
C HIS A 234 -4.86 28.96 5.32
N GLY A 235 -5.02 27.62 5.23
CA GLY A 235 -3.90 26.69 5.28
C GLY A 235 -3.26 26.43 3.93
N ILE A 236 -1.97 26.11 3.96
CA ILE A 236 -1.23 25.49 2.85
C ILE A 236 -0.88 24.06 3.24
N TYR A 237 -1.05 23.12 2.31
CA TYR A 237 -0.84 21.71 2.54
C TYR A 237 -0.03 21.07 1.42
N LEU A 238 0.79 20.07 1.78
CA LEU A 238 1.54 19.23 0.84
C LEU A 238 0.98 17.82 0.87
N ILE A 239 0.59 17.30 -0.29
CA ILE A 239 0.16 15.91 -0.48
C ILE A 239 1.21 15.20 -1.31
N ASP A 240 1.72 14.09 -0.81
CA ASP A 240 2.69 13.24 -1.53
C ASP A 240 2.21 11.78 -1.56
N ASN A 241 2.09 11.25 -2.78
CA ASN A 241 1.69 9.86 -3.05
C ASN A 241 2.78 9.03 -3.77
N GLU A 242 4.05 9.45 -3.66
CA GLU A 242 5.23 8.93 -4.36
C GLU A 242 5.19 9.10 -5.91
N GLU A 243 4.18 9.75 -6.47
CA GLU A 243 4.09 10.03 -7.91
C GLU A 243 3.94 11.52 -8.20
N PHE A 244 3.09 12.19 -7.43
CA PHE A 244 2.86 13.61 -7.50
C PHE A 244 3.02 14.19 -6.12
N VAL A 245 3.63 15.37 -6.08
CA VAL A 245 3.57 16.26 -4.93
C VAL A 245 2.61 17.38 -5.30
N ILE A 246 1.53 17.51 -4.53
CA ILE A 246 0.49 18.50 -4.75
C ILE A 246 0.52 19.49 -3.61
N PHE A 247 0.73 20.77 -3.95
CA PHE A 247 0.46 21.87 -3.03
C PHE A 247 -1.01 22.24 -3.13
N TRP A 248 -1.72 22.18 -2.01
CA TRP A 248 -3.05 22.74 -1.90
C TRP A 248 -2.96 24.05 -1.12
N VAL A 249 -3.46 25.13 -1.72
CA VAL A 249 -3.42 26.48 -1.15
C VAL A 249 -4.86 26.93 -0.89
N GLY A 250 -5.16 27.26 0.36
CA GLY A 250 -6.48 27.72 0.75
C GLY A 250 -6.78 29.13 0.24
N SER A 251 -8.05 29.40 -0.06
CA SER A 251 -8.52 30.67 -0.63
C SER A 251 -8.32 31.91 0.26
N SER A 252 -8.05 31.71 1.55
CA SER A 252 -7.89 32.76 2.56
C SER A 252 -6.51 32.72 3.21
N VAL A 253 -5.52 32.17 2.49
CA VAL A 253 -4.12 32.13 2.94
C VAL A 253 -3.57 33.55 3.10
N SER A 254 -2.67 33.74 4.07
CA SER A 254 -2.04 35.04 4.27
C SER A 254 -1.09 35.37 3.11
N PRO A 255 -1.03 36.64 2.65
CA PRO A 255 -0.06 37.08 1.65
C PRO A 255 1.39 36.83 2.06
N GLN A 256 1.69 36.89 3.36
CA GLN A 256 3.04 36.59 3.87
C GLN A 256 3.46 35.15 3.57
N LEU A 257 2.59 34.16 3.86
CA LEU A 257 2.89 32.75 3.55
C LEU A 257 3.04 32.51 2.04
N LEU A 258 2.28 33.23 1.21
CA LEU A 258 2.42 33.16 -0.24
C LEU A 258 3.76 33.74 -0.71
N GLY A 259 4.17 34.88 -0.14
CA GLY A 259 5.45 35.50 -0.40
C GLY A 259 6.61 34.59 0.01
N ASP A 260 6.53 34.00 1.20
CA ASP A 260 7.60 33.15 1.76
C ASP A 260 7.78 31.84 0.97
N LEU A 261 6.70 31.20 0.49
CA LEU A 261 6.78 29.90 -0.21
C LEU A 261 6.85 29.99 -1.73
N PHE A 262 6.18 30.98 -2.33
CA PHE A 262 6.01 31.08 -3.77
C PHE A 262 6.51 32.40 -4.36
N GLY A 263 6.88 33.38 -3.53
CA GLY A 263 7.34 34.70 -3.99
C GLY A 263 6.24 35.56 -4.61
N VAL A 264 4.98 35.33 -4.26
CA VAL A 264 3.83 36.11 -4.77
C VAL A 264 2.97 36.64 -3.63
N ASP A 265 2.30 37.77 -3.86
CA ASP A 265 1.48 38.43 -2.83
C ASP A 265 -0.03 38.12 -2.95
N ASP A 266 -0.45 37.50 -4.06
CA ASP A 266 -1.85 37.13 -4.34
C ASP A 266 -1.94 35.70 -4.86
N ILE A 267 -2.92 34.95 -4.37
CA ILE A 267 -3.22 33.57 -4.80
C ILE A 267 -3.56 33.51 -6.30
N LEU A 268 -4.16 34.57 -6.85
CA LEU A 268 -4.50 34.65 -8.28
C LEU A 268 -3.25 34.76 -9.17
N ALA A 269 -2.11 35.14 -8.61
CA ALA A 269 -0.83 35.18 -9.32
C ALA A 269 -0.12 33.82 -9.37
N LEU A 270 -0.61 32.81 -8.63
CA LEU A 270 -0.06 31.45 -8.69
C LEU A 270 -0.45 30.78 -10.01
N ASP A 271 0.53 30.24 -10.73
CA ASP A 271 0.25 29.34 -11.85
C ASP A 271 -0.15 27.95 -11.30
N PRO A 272 -1.40 27.50 -11.50
CA PRO A 272 -1.83 26.18 -11.04
C PRO A 272 -1.12 25.02 -11.75
N ASN A 273 -0.40 25.28 -12.83
CA ASN A 273 0.35 24.29 -13.60
C ASN A 273 1.87 24.44 -13.43
N ILE A 274 2.34 25.09 -12.36
CA ILE A 274 3.77 25.25 -12.12
C ILE A 274 4.42 23.85 -11.98
N CYS A 275 5.03 23.40 -13.07
CA CYS A 275 5.78 22.15 -13.12
C CYS A 275 7.26 22.52 -13.01
N SER A 276 7.80 22.50 -11.80
CA SER A 276 9.23 22.55 -11.59
C SER A 276 9.78 21.13 -11.46
N ILE A 277 10.86 20.83 -12.19
CA ILE A 277 11.65 19.64 -11.92
C ILE A 277 12.40 19.96 -10.64
N LEU A 278 12.10 19.27 -9.54
CA LEU A 278 12.91 19.35 -8.34
C LEU A 278 14.34 18.91 -8.72
N PRO A 279 15.39 19.65 -8.34
CA PRO A 279 16.76 19.23 -8.61
C PRO A 279 17.03 17.87 -7.97
N ASP A 280 17.72 17.00 -8.71
CA ASP A 280 18.12 15.64 -8.30
C ASP A 280 18.91 15.62 -6.97
#